data_AF-X1MII1-F1
#
_entry.id   AF-X1MII1-F1
#
_cell.length_a   1.000
_cell.length_b   1.000
_cell.length_c   1.000
_cell.angle_alpha   90.00
_cell.angle_beta   90.00
_cell.angle_gamma   90.00
#
_symmetry.space_group_name_H-M   'P 1'
#
loop_
_entity.id
_entity.type
_entity.pdbx_description
1 polymer ?
#
loop_
_entity_poly.entity_id
_entity_poly.type
_entity_poly.pdbx_seq_one_letter_code
_entity_poly.pdbx_strand_id
1 'polypeptide(L)'
;MAESQIKLYYKNVTANVIGAEHGITDAQLKDLAEKTSPLIAQLNAERKAGKTPYRNLPFSTKIAQQVKELTAELKDRCENLVVLGIGGSALGNIALQTALNPYM
;
A
#
# COMPACT_ATOMS: atom_id res chain seq x y z
N MET A 1 -5.95 14.43 18.21
CA MET A 1 -6.07 12.97 18.06
C MET A 1 -4.69 12.43 17.78
N ALA A 2 -4.23 11.38 18.47
CA ALA A 2 -2.96 10.76 18.14
C ALA A 2 -3.05 10.21 16.71
N GLU A 3 -2.10 10.54 15.84
CA GLU A 3 -2.06 9.98 14.49
C GLU A 3 -1.93 8.46 14.57
N SER A 4 -2.94 7.74 14.07
CA SER A 4 -2.85 6.30 13.86
C SER A 4 -1.79 6.03 12.80
N GLN A 5 -0.61 5.60 13.22
CA GLN A 5 0.48 5.22 12.33
C GLN A 5 0.60 3.70 12.20
N ILE A 6 0.93 3.24 10.99
CA ILE A 6 1.32 1.85 10.76
C ILE A 6 2.63 1.58 11.51
N LYS A 7 2.63 0.56 12.36
CA LYS A 7 3.82 0.13 13.12
C LYS A 7 4.40 -1.12 12.48
N LEU A 8 5.68 -1.08 12.14
CA LEU A 8 6.42 -2.25 11.67
C LEU A 8 7.21 -2.86 12.84
N TYR A 9 6.85 -4.07 13.23
CA TYR A 9 7.56 -4.82 14.27
C TYR A 9 8.30 -6.02 13.64
N TYR A 10 9.60 -5.87 13.43
CA TYR A 10 10.43 -6.86 12.72
C TYR A 10 11.22 -7.79 13.66
N LYS A 11 11.18 -7.58 14.98
CA LYS A 11 12.03 -8.31 15.93
C LYS A 11 11.86 -9.84 15.87
N ASN A 12 10.65 -10.32 15.58
CA ASN A 12 10.36 -11.75 15.56
C ASN A 12 11.06 -12.52 14.44
N VAL A 13 11.67 -11.83 13.46
CA VAL A 13 12.46 -12.47 12.40
C VAL A 13 13.97 -12.36 12.61
N THR A 14 14.43 -11.77 13.72
CA THR A 14 15.87 -11.53 13.95
C THR A 14 16.54 -12.67 14.71
N ALA A 15 17.87 -12.72 14.64
CA ALA A 15 18.70 -13.68 15.37
C ALA A 15 18.53 -13.59 16.89
N ASN A 16 18.10 -12.44 17.42
CA ASN A 16 17.81 -12.27 18.85
C ASN A 16 16.57 -13.07 19.32
N VAL A 17 15.71 -13.51 18.40
CA VAL A 17 14.51 -14.31 18.71
C VAL A 17 14.63 -15.73 18.16
N ILE A 18 15.09 -15.89 16.91
CA ILE A 18 15.15 -17.18 16.21
C ILE A 18 16.48 -17.92 16.46
N GLY A 19 17.54 -17.20 16.83
CA GLY A 19 18.91 -17.72 16.90
C GLY A 19 19.73 -17.41 15.63
N ALA A 20 21.06 -17.45 15.74
CA ALA A 20 21.97 -17.00 14.69
C ALA A 20 21.94 -17.86 13.41
N GLU A 21 21.48 -19.11 13.49
CA GLU A 21 21.44 -20.04 12.35
C GLU A 21 20.33 -19.70 11.35
N HIS A 22 19.16 -19.27 11.84
CA HIS A 22 17.96 -19.07 11.01
C HIS A 22 17.34 -17.67 11.12
N GLY A 23 17.77 -16.86 12.08
CA GLY A 23 17.32 -15.49 12.24
C GLY A 23 18.17 -14.48 11.48
N ILE A 24 17.57 -13.34 11.13
CA ILE A 24 18.29 -12.26 10.46
C ILE A 24 19.22 -11.58 11.47
N THR A 25 20.51 -11.52 11.16
CA THR A 25 21.53 -10.89 12.00
C THR A 25 21.64 -9.38 11.74
N ASP A 26 22.16 -8.62 12.71
CA ASP A 26 22.42 -7.19 12.56
C ASP A 26 23.40 -6.90 11.41
N ALA A 27 24.37 -7.79 11.20
CA ALA A 27 25.33 -7.69 10.09
C ALA A 27 24.63 -7.81 8.72
N GLN A 28 23.68 -8.74 8.57
CA GLN A 28 22.89 -8.88 7.34
C GLN A 28 21.97 -7.68 7.11
N LEU A 29 21.35 -7.14 8.15
CA LEU A 29 20.55 -5.91 8.03
C LEU A 29 21.41 -4.73 7.59
N LYS A 30 22.63 -4.60 8.14
CA LYS A 30 23.58 -3.54 7.76
C LYS A 30 24.03 -3.67 6.30
N ASP A 31 24.40 -4.87 5.87
CA ASP A 31 24.78 -5.14 4.48
C ASP A 31 23.62 -4.82 3.50
N LEU A 32 22.38 -5.20 3.85
CA LEU A 32 21.20 -4.84 3.06
C LEU A 32 20.96 -3.33 3.04
N ALA A 33 21.17 -2.63 4.15
CA ALA A 33 21.03 -1.17 4.21
C ALA A 33 22.02 -0.48 3.25
N GLU A 34 23.28 -0.92 3.22
CA GLU A 34 24.30 -0.40 2.29
C GLU A 34 23.90 -0.63 0.82
N LYS A 35 23.40 -1.84 0.49
CA LYS A 35 22.95 -2.20 -0.87
C LYS A 35 21.69 -1.45 -1.32
N THR A 36 20.75 -1.20 -0.41
CA THR A 36 19.43 -0.63 -0.74
C THR A 36 19.37 0.89 -0.65
N SER A 37 20.25 1.52 0.13
CA SER A 37 20.35 2.99 0.22
C SER A 37 20.41 3.70 -1.14
N PRO A 38 21.25 3.29 -2.11
CA PRO A 38 21.26 3.93 -3.43
C PRO A 38 19.95 3.73 -4.22
N LEU A 39 19.23 2.62 -4.00
CA LEU A 39 17.95 2.35 -4.67
C LEU A 39 16.86 3.32 -4.21
N ILE A 40 16.89 3.77 -2.95
CA ILE A 40 15.95 4.78 -2.45
C ILE A 40 16.12 6.09 -3.23
N ALA A 41 17.36 6.51 -3.48
CA ALA A 41 17.65 7.70 -4.27
C ALA A 41 17.16 7.54 -5.72
N GLN A 42 17.41 6.39 -6.34
CA GLN A 42 16.93 6.07 -7.69
C GLN A 42 15.40 6.11 -7.77
N LEU A 43 14.70 5.42 -6.88
CA LEU A 43 13.23 5.38 -6.85
C LEU A 43 12.61 6.77 -6.67
N ASN A 44 13.29 7.65 -5.91
CA ASN A 44 12.85 9.03 -5.73
C ASN A 44 13.10 9.88 -6.99
N ALA A 45 14.21 9.66 -7.70
CA ALA A 45 14.46 10.29 -9.00
C ALA A 45 13.42 9.84 -10.04
N GLU A 46 13.10 8.54 -10.09
CA GLU A 46 12.05 7.99 -10.96
C GLU A 46 10.66 8.56 -10.65
N ARG A 47 10.33 8.75 -9.36
CA ARG A 47 9.09 9.43 -8.95
C ARG A 47 9.05 10.87 -9.44
N LYS A 48 10.14 11.64 -9.30
CA LYS A 48 10.25 13.03 -9.79
C LYS A 48 10.14 13.10 -11.33
N ALA A 49 10.71 12.11 -12.01
CA ALA A 49 10.62 11.98 -13.47
C ALA A 49 9.28 11.42 -13.97
N GLY A 50 8.30 11.15 -13.09
CA GLY A 50 6.97 10.68 -13.47
C GLY A 50 6.87 9.20 -13.85
N LYS A 51 7.93 8.40 -13.67
CA LYS A 51 7.95 6.97 -14.02
C LYS A 51 7.14 6.09 -13.06
N THR A 52 6.91 6.57 -11.84
CA THR A 52 6.14 5.86 -10.80
C THR A 52 4.92 6.69 -10.34
N PRO A 53 3.96 6.97 -11.24
CA PRO A 53 2.85 7.89 -10.96
C PRO A 53 1.96 7.40 -9.81
N TYR A 54 1.89 6.09 -9.58
CA TYR A 54 1.15 5.49 -8.47
C TYR A 54 1.61 6.02 -7.09
N ARG A 55 2.88 6.41 -6.93
CA ARG A 55 3.41 6.97 -5.67
C ARG A 55 2.86 8.36 -5.34
N ASN A 56 2.24 9.03 -6.32
CA ASN A 56 1.58 10.32 -6.13
C ASN A 56 0.06 10.21 -5.98
N LEU A 57 -0.52 9.02 -6.16
CA LEU A 57 -1.98 8.82 -6.10
C LEU A 57 -2.63 9.33 -4.81
N PRO A 58 -2.05 9.13 -3.60
CA PRO A 58 -2.68 9.62 -2.36
C PRO A 58 -2.89 11.15 -2.33
N PHE A 59 -2.15 11.89 -3.14
CA PHE A 59 -2.23 13.35 -3.23
C PHE A 59 -3.05 13.84 -4.43
N SER A 60 -3.48 12.93 -5.30
CA SER A 60 -4.30 13.24 -6.47
C SER A 60 -5.79 13.23 -6.10
N THR A 61 -6.36 14.41 -5.86
CA THR A 61 -7.77 14.54 -5.46
C THR A 61 -8.75 14.44 -6.62
N LYS A 62 -8.28 14.63 -7.86
CA LYS A 62 -9.14 14.66 -9.06
C LYS A 62 -9.94 13.37 -9.24
N ILE A 63 -9.30 12.21 -9.11
CA ILE A 63 -9.98 10.91 -9.28
C ILE A 63 -11.00 10.70 -8.18
N ALA A 64 -10.65 11.01 -6.93
CA ALA A 64 -11.58 10.89 -5.80
C ALA A 64 -12.80 11.79 -5.99
N GLN A 65 -12.62 13.00 -6.53
CA GLN A 65 -13.71 13.92 -6.83
C GLN A 65 -14.64 13.37 -7.92
N GLN A 66 -14.09 12.88 -9.03
CA GLN A 66 -14.86 12.27 -10.12
C GLN A 66 -15.67 11.05 -9.65
N VAL A 67 -15.08 10.20 -8.80
CA VAL A 67 -15.78 9.04 -8.22
C VAL A 67 -16.94 9.48 -7.31
N LYS A 68 -16.76 10.54 -6.51
CA LYS A 68 -17.82 11.08 -5.64
C LYS A 68 -18.98 11.67 -6.44
N GLU A 69 -18.67 12.39 -7.51
CA GLU A 69 -19.68 12.94 -8.43
C GLU A 69 -20.53 11.83 -9.05
N LEU A 70 -19.89 10.80 -9.62
CA LEU A 70 -20.58 9.64 -10.17
C LEU A 70 -21.41 8.90 -9.11
N THR A 71 -20.88 8.76 -7.89
CA THR A 71 -21.61 8.12 -6.79
C THR A 71 -22.85 8.91 -6.41
N ALA A 72 -22.78 10.25 -6.38
CA ALA A 72 -23.92 11.11 -6.08
C ALA A 72 -25.03 10.96 -7.12
N GLU A 73 -24.69 10.75 -8.39
CA GLU A 73 -25.66 10.53 -9.47
C GLU A 73 -26.31 9.15 -9.44
N LEU A 74 -25.60 8.11 -8.96
CA LEU A 74 -26.02 6.72 -9.09
C LEU A 74 -26.55 6.08 -7.80
N LYS A 75 -26.14 6.56 -6.62
CA LYS A 75 -26.44 5.89 -5.34
C LYS A 75 -27.93 5.68 -5.06
N ASP A 76 -28.79 6.57 -5.55
CA ASP A 76 -30.25 6.51 -5.31
C ASP A 76 -30.97 5.75 -6.46
N ARG A 77 -30.23 5.32 -7.49
CA ARG A 77 -30.74 4.62 -8.68
C ARG A 77 -30.27 3.16 -8.75
N CYS A 78 -29.19 2.83 -8.05
CA CYS A 78 -28.57 1.52 -8.09
C CYS A 78 -28.35 1.02 -6.65
N GLU A 79 -28.98 -0.09 -6.31
CA GLU A 79 -28.76 -0.77 -5.03
C GLU A 79 -27.44 -1.55 -5.01
N ASN A 80 -27.06 -2.12 -6.16
CA ASN A 80 -25.92 -3.01 -6.27
C ASN A 80 -24.91 -2.50 -7.31
N LEU A 81 -23.63 -2.53 -6.97
CA LEU A 81 -22.51 -2.32 -7.89
C LEU A 81 -21.81 -3.66 -8.15
N VAL A 82 -21.85 -4.12 -9.41
CA VAL A 82 -21.14 -5.32 -9.85
C VAL A 82 -19.88 -4.93 -10.62
N VAL A 83 -18.71 -5.24 -10.08
CA VAL A 83 -17.42 -5.02 -10.74
C VAL A 83 -17.04 -6.25 -11.55
N LEU A 84 -17.02 -6.14 -12.87
CA LEU A 84 -16.56 -7.21 -13.77
C LEU A 84 -15.07 -7.01 -14.09
N GLY A 85 -14.21 -7.67 -13.32
CA GLY A 85 -12.77 -7.53 -13.45
C GLY A 85 -11.99 -8.77 -12.99
N ILE A 86 -10.71 -8.79 -13.32
CA ILE A 86 -9.75 -9.82 -12.90
C ILE A 86 -8.40 -9.19 -12.51
N GLY A 87 -7.63 -9.88 -11.66
CA GLY A 87 -6.30 -9.43 -11.24
C GLY A 87 -6.34 -8.04 -10.62
N GLY A 88 -5.48 -7.13 -11.11
CA GLY A 88 -5.41 -5.76 -10.60
C GLY A 88 -6.71 -4.96 -10.70
N SER A 89 -7.62 -5.32 -11.61
CA SER A 89 -8.93 -4.68 -11.79
C SER A 89 -10.03 -5.19 -10.86
N ALA A 90 -9.74 -6.18 -10.00
CA ALA A 90 -10.69 -6.74 -9.03
C ALA A 90 -10.11 -6.85 -7.61
N LEU A 91 -8.84 -7.24 -7.46
CA LEU A 91 -8.24 -7.52 -6.15
C LEU A 91 -8.21 -6.28 -5.24
N GLY A 92 -7.98 -5.08 -5.81
CA GLY A 92 -8.02 -3.83 -5.03
C GLY A 92 -9.43 -3.52 -4.49
N ASN A 93 -10.46 -3.74 -5.30
CA ASN A 93 -11.86 -3.56 -4.91
C ASN A 93 -12.25 -4.52 -3.79
N ILE A 94 -11.90 -5.80 -3.94
CA ILE A 94 -12.15 -6.84 -2.93
C ILE A 94 -11.44 -6.49 -1.62
N ALA A 95 -10.15 -6.13 -1.69
CA ALA A 95 -9.37 -5.79 -0.49
C ALA A 95 -9.98 -4.60 0.28
N LEU A 96 -10.39 -3.53 -0.42
CA LEU A 96 -11.04 -2.38 0.21
C LEU A 96 -12.39 -2.74 0.82
N GLN A 97 -13.24 -3.45 0.07
CA GLN A 97 -14.58 -3.83 0.54
C GLN A 97 -14.49 -4.71 1.78
N THR A 98 -13.66 -5.74 1.74
CA THR A 98 -13.43 -6.69 2.83
C THR A 98 -12.85 -6.05 4.08
N ALA A 99 -11.91 -5.10 3.92
CA ALA A 99 -11.21 -4.52 5.06
C ALA A 99 -11.98 -3.39 5.75
N LEU A 100 -12.81 -2.65 5.00
CA LEU A 100 -13.45 -1.42 5.48
C LEU A 100 -14.95 -1.55 5.76
N ASN A 101 -15.60 -2.58 5.24
CA ASN A 101 -17.01 -2.84 5.51
C ASN A 101 -17.15 -4.14 6.31
N PRO A 102 -18.15 -4.22 7.21
CA PRO A 102 -18.44 -5.47 7.89
C PRO A 102 -18.78 -6.55 6.86
N TYR A 103 -18.24 -7.75 7.08
CA TYR A 103 -18.80 -8.94 6.48
C TYR A 103 -20.23 -9.06 7.00
N MET A 104 -21.21 -9.03 6.09
CA MET A 104 -22.52 -9.59 6.39
C MET A 104 -22.39 -11.08 6.65
#